data_AF-A0AAJ1UDH9-F1
#
_entry.id   AF-A0AAJ1UDH9-F1
#
_cell.length_a   1.000
_cell.length_b   1.000
_cell.length_c   1.000
_cell.angle_alpha   90.00
_cell.angle_beta   90.00
_cell.angle_gamma   90.00
#
_symmetry.space_group_name_H-M   'P 1'
#
loop_
_entity.id
_entity.type
_entity.pdbx_description
1 polymer ?
#
loop_
_entity_poly.entity_id
_entity_poly.type
_entity_poly.pdbx_seq_one_letter_code
_entity_poly.pdbx_strand_id
1 'polypeptide(L)'
;MAKPKNVLFIMFDQLRWDYLSCYGHKHLHTPNIDKLAERGVRFTRCYIQSPICGSSRMSTYTGRYVHSHGASWNGIPLKVGEITMGDHLRKAGMECVLVGKTHMRADEEGMKRLGLEPDSIIGARVSECGFDVFERDDGMLPEGPDGSYDPNGAKEYNKWLKAKGYESDNPWHDFANSGLDEEGNVLSGWFLKNSNEAANIHEPDSETPYLTGRGIDFMKGNDGPWCMHLSYIKPHWPYIVPEPYASMYGPEHIQPVVRSDAEKQTSHPVFAAFMGNKVGEAFSREDVREAVIPAYMGLIKQADDQMGRLFEWLKETGRDKDTMIVLTSDHGDFLGDHWMGEKTFFHDASTKVPLIIYDPSEEADATRGTVCDALVECIDFAPTFVEVAGARPEYHILEGESLLPILHGEARETKRDYVICEYDYSASPIADMLGVGVREATMFMVADKRWKLMHFEGGFRPMLFDLENDPDELNDLGESEDHQEVITEMYDKLFAWSRRTSQRTTRSEEQLLKMRTGSRGRGIVLGVYDENDTPLELTVRYRGRKARDMKAGPEG
;
A
#
# COMPACT_ATOMS: atom_id res chain seq x y z
N MET A 1 -28.59 5.58 -11.73
CA MET A 1 -27.65 4.55 -11.20
C MET A 1 -27.76 4.56 -9.68
N ALA A 2 -27.26 3.54 -8.99
CA ALA A 2 -27.36 3.44 -7.52
C ALA A 2 -26.04 3.88 -6.87
N LYS A 3 -26.07 4.33 -5.61
CA LYS A 3 -24.84 4.49 -4.82
C LYS A 3 -24.07 3.16 -4.79
N PRO A 4 -22.74 3.17 -4.91
CA PRO A 4 -21.94 1.95 -4.87
C PRO A 4 -22.26 1.17 -3.60
N LYS A 5 -22.57 -0.12 -3.79
CA LYS A 5 -22.78 -1.08 -2.71
C LYS A 5 -21.53 -1.88 -2.42
N ASN A 6 -20.66 -2.01 -3.42
CA ASN A 6 -19.47 -2.84 -3.39
C ASN A 6 -18.22 -2.04 -3.76
N VAL A 7 -17.07 -2.49 -3.26
CA VAL A 7 -15.75 -1.98 -3.63
C VAL A 7 -14.91 -3.15 -4.14
N LEU A 8 -14.56 -3.13 -5.42
CA LEU A 8 -13.55 -4.00 -6.00
C LEU A 8 -12.19 -3.30 -5.94
N PHE A 9 -11.40 -3.67 -4.93
CA PHE A 9 -10.08 -3.11 -4.69
C PHE A 9 -9.00 -3.98 -5.33
N ILE A 10 -8.60 -3.61 -6.54
CA ILE A 10 -7.60 -4.29 -7.36
C ILE A 10 -6.22 -3.70 -7.07
N MET A 11 -5.27 -4.58 -6.75
CA MET A 11 -3.87 -4.21 -6.58
C MET A 11 -2.99 -5.20 -7.33
N PHE A 12 -1.98 -4.67 -8.02
CA PHE A 12 -0.89 -5.45 -8.60
C PHE A 12 0.37 -5.20 -7.80
N ASP A 13 1.14 -6.24 -7.51
CA ASP A 13 2.41 -6.07 -6.81
C ASP A 13 3.50 -5.60 -7.77
N GLN A 14 4.27 -4.59 -7.36
CA GLN A 14 5.46 -4.12 -8.09
C GLN A 14 5.14 -3.52 -9.49
N LEU A 15 3.92 -3.05 -9.73
CA LEU A 15 3.52 -2.35 -10.96
C LEU A 15 3.97 -0.87 -10.94
N ARG A 16 4.83 -0.48 -11.88
CA ARG A 16 5.24 0.91 -12.07
C ARG A 16 4.10 1.78 -12.64
N TRP A 17 4.06 3.05 -12.25
CA TRP A 17 3.04 3.99 -12.72
C TRP A 17 3.12 4.29 -14.22
N ASP A 18 4.31 4.26 -14.80
CA ASP A 18 4.61 4.60 -16.20
C ASP A 18 4.53 3.39 -17.15
N TYR A 19 4.08 2.21 -16.67
CA TYR A 19 3.88 0.99 -17.45
C TYR A 19 2.41 0.72 -17.84
N LEU A 20 1.58 1.76 -17.84
CA LEU A 20 0.23 1.74 -18.40
C LEU A 20 0.14 2.75 -19.55
N SER A 21 -0.56 2.42 -20.64
CA SER A 21 -0.62 3.33 -21.79
C SER A 21 -1.35 4.63 -21.47
N CYS A 22 -2.37 4.63 -20.60
CA CYS A 22 -3.00 5.86 -20.10
C CYS A 22 -2.08 6.76 -19.27
N TYR A 23 -0.95 6.24 -18.76
CA TYR A 23 0.10 7.00 -18.10
C TYR A 23 1.25 7.38 -19.04
N GLY A 24 1.25 6.90 -20.28
CA GLY A 24 2.10 7.41 -21.36
C GLY A 24 3.10 6.42 -21.93
N HIS A 25 3.10 5.15 -21.51
CA HIS A 25 3.97 4.11 -22.05
C HIS A 25 3.82 4.01 -23.58
N LYS A 26 4.93 3.99 -24.32
CA LYS A 26 4.91 4.06 -25.80
C LYS A 26 4.62 2.75 -26.51
N HIS A 27 5.07 1.63 -25.95
CA HIS A 27 5.02 0.31 -26.59
C HIS A 27 4.04 -0.70 -25.96
N LEU A 28 3.87 -0.65 -24.63
CA LEU A 28 2.87 -1.44 -23.90
C LEU A 28 1.50 -0.79 -23.97
N HIS A 29 0.55 -1.46 -24.61
CA HIS A 29 -0.84 -1.02 -24.73
C HIS A 29 -1.73 -1.78 -23.75
N THR A 30 -2.38 -1.05 -22.85
CA THR A 30 -3.28 -1.55 -21.80
C THR A 30 -4.72 -1.04 -21.99
N PRO A 31 -5.39 -1.37 -23.10
CA PRO A 31 -6.67 -0.76 -23.46
C PRO A 31 -7.82 -1.03 -22.49
N ASN A 32 -7.81 -2.09 -21.70
CA ASN A 32 -8.91 -2.38 -20.77
C ASN A 32 -8.77 -1.55 -19.49
N ILE A 33 -7.54 -1.38 -18.99
CA ILE A 33 -7.23 -0.47 -17.90
C ILE A 33 -7.43 0.99 -18.34
N ASP A 34 -7.03 1.34 -19.56
CA ASP A 34 -7.25 2.69 -20.10
C ASP A 34 -8.74 3.03 -20.19
N LYS A 35 -9.59 2.09 -20.60
CA LYS A 35 -11.06 2.26 -20.59
C LYS A 35 -11.63 2.45 -19.18
N LEU A 36 -11.01 1.88 -18.15
CA LEU A 36 -11.40 2.16 -16.77
C LEU A 36 -11.09 3.63 -16.43
N ALA A 37 -9.91 4.12 -16.81
CA ALA A 37 -9.53 5.52 -16.63
C ALA A 37 -10.44 6.49 -17.41
N GLU A 38 -10.84 6.16 -18.64
CA GLU A 38 -11.80 6.95 -19.44
C GLU A 38 -13.17 7.09 -18.76
N ARG A 39 -13.54 6.16 -17.88
CA ARG A 39 -14.84 6.12 -17.19
C ARG A 39 -14.77 6.58 -15.73
N GLY A 40 -13.56 6.75 -15.19
CA GLY A 40 -13.28 7.13 -13.82
C GLY A 40 -12.38 8.36 -13.72
N VAL A 41 -11.64 8.49 -12.63
CA VAL A 41 -10.59 9.50 -12.45
C VAL A 41 -9.25 8.80 -12.39
N ARG A 42 -8.28 9.29 -13.17
CA ARG A 42 -6.89 8.85 -13.12
C ARG A 42 -6.05 9.84 -12.32
N PHE A 43 -5.33 9.36 -11.30
CA PHE A 43 -4.52 10.20 -10.42
C PHE A 43 -3.05 10.13 -10.83
N THR A 44 -2.40 11.29 -11.00
CA THR A 44 -1.01 11.39 -11.49
C THR A 44 0.03 11.62 -10.40
N ARG A 45 -0.37 11.75 -9.13
CA ARG A 45 0.52 11.91 -7.97
C ARG A 45 0.03 11.12 -6.75
N CYS A 46 -0.15 9.81 -6.93
CA CYS A 46 -0.44 8.88 -5.82
C CYS A 46 0.86 8.25 -5.32
N TYR A 47 1.12 8.34 -4.01
CA TYR A 47 2.33 7.85 -3.37
C TYR A 47 2.04 6.79 -2.30
N ILE A 48 2.85 5.73 -2.29
CA ILE A 48 2.85 4.73 -1.21
C ILE A 48 3.60 5.25 0.02
N GLN A 49 3.34 4.64 1.18
CA GLN A 49 3.92 5.07 2.46
C GLN A 49 5.19 4.30 2.85
N SER A 50 5.55 3.25 2.11
CA SER A 50 6.85 2.57 2.23
C SER A 50 7.24 1.84 0.95
N PRO A 51 8.50 1.88 0.48
CA PRO A 51 8.89 1.32 -0.82
C PRO A 51 9.22 -0.18 -0.75
N ILE A 52 8.41 -0.96 -0.03
CA ILE A 52 8.52 -2.43 0.04
C ILE A 52 7.16 -3.05 0.40
N CYS A 53 6.91 -4.28 -0.08
CA CYS A 53 5.61 -4.95 -0.04
C CYS A 53 4.91 -4.88 1.34
N GLY A 54 5.55 -5.39 2.40
CA GLY A 54 4.94 -5.58 3.71
C GLY A 54 4.45 -4.27 4.32
N SER A 55 5.36 -3.32 4.52
CA SER A 55 5.03 -2.03 5.15
C SER A 55 4.11 -1.17 4.29
N SER A 56 4.27 -1.16 2.95
CA SER A 56 3.35 -0.45 2.04
C SER A 56 1.90 -0.93 2.20
N ARG A 57 1.75 -2.26 2.19
CA ARG A 57 0.46 -2.93 2.33
C ARG A 57 -0.13 -2.68 3.72
N MET A 58 0.66 -2.79 4.78
CA MET A 58 0.18 -2.51 6.14
C MET A 58 -0.28 -1.06 6.30
N SER A 59 0.42 -0.09 5.72
CA SER A 59 -0.05 1.30 5.72
C SER A 59 -1.40 1.42 5.01
N THR A 60 -1.52 0.85 3.81
CA THR A 60 -2.76 0.87 3.02
C THR A 60 -3.93 0.23 3.78
N TYR A 61 -3.73 -0.93 4.41
CA TYR A 61 -4.79 -1.66 5.11
C TYR A 61 -5.16 -1.04 6.45
N THR A 62 -4.28 -0.25 7.07
CA THR A 62 -4.59 0.46 8.32
C THR A 62 -5.04 1.90 8.08
N GLY A 63 -4.83 2.45 6.88
CA GLY A 63 -5.01 3.87 6.60
C GLY A 63 -4.09 4.76 7.44
N ARG A 64 -2.92 4.25 7.82
CA ARG A 64 -1.98 4.86 8.77
C ARG A 64 -0.55 4.77 8.27
N TYR A 65 0.30 5.70 8.69
CA TYR A 65 1.72 5.70 8.30
C TYR A 65 2.52 4.61 9.05
N VAL A 66 3.69 4.22 8.51
CA VAL A 66 4.60 3.25 9.13
C VAL A 66 4.97 3.64 10.55
N HIS A 67 5.32 4.92 10.77
CA HIS A 67 5.62 5.48 12.09
C HIS A 67 4.46 5.31 13.09
N SER A 68 3.22 5.16 12.61
CA SER A 68 2.05 4.97 13.46
C SER A 68 1.79 3.51 13.80
N HIS A 69 1.82 2.60 12.81
CA HIS A 69 1.46 1.19 13.00
C HIS A 69 2.63 0.29 13.42
N GLY A 70 3.87 0.59 12.99
CA GLY A 70 5.11 -0.07 13.41
C GLY A 70 5.50 -1.34 12.63
N ALA A 71 4.62 -1.89 11.79
CA ALA A 71 4.99 -2.94 10.83
C ALA A 71 5.85 -2.37 9.67
N SER A 72 7.16 -2.23 9.90
CA SER A 72 8.05 -1.36 9.13
C SER A 72 8.82 -2.02 7.98
N TRP A 73 8.76 -3.36 7.87
CA TRP A 73 9.47 -4.12 6.84
C TRP A 73 8.78 -5.46 6.56
N ASN A 74 9.21 -6.17 5.52
CA ASN A 74 8.68 -7.51 5.21
C ASN A 74 8.85 -8.45 6.42
N GLY A 75 7.79 -9.16 6.77
CA GLY A 75 7.80 -10.13 7.87
C GLY A 75 7.63 -9.54 9.28
N ILE A 76 7.67 -8.22 9.46
CA ILE A 76 7.39 -7.60 10.76
C ILE A 76 5.88 -7.64 11.03
N PRO A 77 5.41 -8.28 12.11
CA PRO A 77 3.98 -8.40 12.39
C PRO A 77 3.28 -7.05 12.61
N LEU A 78 2.05 -6.92 12.11
CA LEU A 78 1.17 -5.84 12.52
C LEU A 78 0.63 -6.15 13.93
N LYS A 79 0.95 -5.28 14.89
CA LYS A 79 0.62 -5.49 16.31
C LYS A 79 -0.89 -5.60 16.55
N VAL A 80 -1.29 -6.49 17.46
CA VAL A 80 -2.69 -6.59 17.89
C VAL A 80 -3.17 -5.27 18.49
N GLY A 81 -4.32 -4.79 18.03
CA GLY A 81 -4.96 -3.56 18.48
C GLY A 81 -4.82 -2.38 17.51
N GLU A 82 -3.97 -2.49 16.48
CA GLU A 82 -4.12 -1.62 15.30
C GLU A 82 -5.41 -1.99 14.56
N ILE A 83 -6.20 -0.98 14.26
CA ILE A 83 -7.48 -1.14 13.57
C ILE A 83 -7.22 -1.17 12.07
N THR A 84 -7.93 -2.05 11.37
CA THR A 84 -7.74 -2.30 9.94
C THR A 84 -8.94 -1.83 9.12
N MET A 85 -8.76 -1.77 7.81
CA MET A 85 -9.80 -1.45 6.83
C MET A 85 -11.03 -2.32 7.04
N GLY A 86 -10.83 -3.63 7.28
CA GLY A 86 -11.95 -4.54 7.52
C GLY A 86 -12.76 -4.20 8.77
N ASP A 87 -12.13 -3.71 9.83
CA ASP A 87 -12.83 -3.31 11.05
C ASP A 87 -13.68 -2.07 10.84
N HIS A 88 -13.14 -1.07 10.13
CA HIS A 88 -13.87 0.13 9.77
C HIS A 88 -15.06 -0.18 8.84
N LEU A 89 -14.87 -1.03 7.83
CA LEU A 89 -15.91 -1.41 6.88
C LEU A 89 -17.01 -2.27 7.52
N ARG A 90 -16.65 -3.25 8.35
CA ARG A 90 -17.65 -4.07 9.07
C ARG A 90 -18.50 -3.23 10.01
N LYS A 91 -17.92 -2.21 10.66
CA LYS A 91 -18.68 -1.25 11.47
C LYS A 91 -19.69 -0.44 10.63
N ALA A 92 -19.41 -0.23 9.35
CA ALA A 92 -20.32 0.39 8.38
C ALA A 92 -21.32 -0.60 7.75
N GLY A 93 -21.22 -1.91 8.05
CA GLY A 93 -22.10 -2.93 7.49
C GLY A 93 -21.65 -3.48 6.14
N MET A 94 -20.37 -3.31 5.77
CA MET A 94 -19.76 -3.86 4.55
C MET A 94 -18.75 -4.95 4.92
N GLU A 95 -18.83 -6.11 4.25
CA GLU A 95 -17.82 -7.17 4.40
C GLU A 95 -16.47 -6.73 3.82
N CYS A 96 -15.37 -7.30 4.31
CA CYS A 96 -14.04 -6.99 3.81
C CYS A 96 -13.29 -8.30 3.59
N VAL A 97 -13.10 -8.65 2.31
CA VAL A 97 -12.72 -10.00 1.88
C VAL A 97 -11.42 -9.96 1.09
N LEU A 98 -10.56 -10.96 1.29
CA LEU A 98 -9.31 -11.15 0.57
C LEU A 98 -9.42 -12.24 -0.51
N VAL A 99 -8.92 -11.90 -1.70
CA VAL A 99 -8.57 -12.83 -2.78
C VAL A 99 -7.15 -12.49 -3.26
N GLY A 100 -6.13 -13.18 -2.74
CA GLY A 100 -4.73 -13.03 -3.13
C GLY A 100 -3.81 -12.60 -1.98
N LYS A 101 -2.89 -11.68 -2.27
CA LYS A 101 -1.76 -11.30 -1.42
C LYS A 101 -2.10 -10.24 -0.37
N THR A 102 -1.52 -10.37 0.83
CA THR A 102 -1.44 -9.27 1.80
C THR A 102 -0.04 -9.06 2.37
N HIS A 103 0.84 -10.06 2.31
CA HIS A 103 2.12 -10.06 3.03
C HIS A 103 1.95 -9.92 4.56
N MET A 104 0.75 -10.17 5.10
CA MET A 104 0.48 -10.11 6.52
C MET A 104 1.28 -11.18 7.27
N ARG A 105 1.75 -10.82 8.47
CA ARG A 105 2.23 -11.73 9.51
C ARG A 105 1.49 -11.44 10.81
N ALA A 106 0.94 -12.49 11.42
CA ALA A 106 0.21 -12.37 12.67
C ALA A 106 1.15 -12.00 13.84
N ASP A 107 0.71 -11.07 14.69
CA ASP A 107 1.34 -10.80 15.98
C ASP A 107 0.97 -11.90 16.98
N GLU A 108 1.54 -13.10 16.80
CA GLU A 108 1.25 -14.29 17.61
C GLU A 108 1.48 -14.04 19.11
N GLU A 109 2.54 -13.29 19.46
CA GLU A 109 2.84 -12.94 20.84
C GLU A 109 1.77 -12.02 21.44
N GLY A 110 1.35 -10.98 20.71
CA GLY A 110 0.27 -10.08 21.12
C GLY A 110 -1.08 -10.78 21.23
N MET A 111 -1.39 -11.68 20.30
CA MET A 111 -2.61 -12.50 20.33
C MET A 111 -2.62 -13.41 21.56
N LYS A 112 -1.53 -14.15 21.79
CA LYS A 112 -1.37 -15.02 22.97
C LYS A 112 -1.48 -14.23 24.28
N ARG A 113 -0.88 -13.05 24.36
CA ARG A 113 -0.96 -12.16 25.53
C ARG A 113 -2.40 -11.74 25.86
N LEU A 114 -3.25 -11.58 24.86
CA LEU A 114 -4.64 -11.16 25.00
C LEU A 114 -5.65 -12.32 25.01
N GLY A 115 -5.18 -13.56 24.85
CA GLY A 115 -6.05 -14.75 24.79
C GLY A 115 -6.90 -14.80 23.51
N LEU A 116 -6.35 -14.34 22.39
CA LEU A 116 -7.00 -14.43 21.08
C LEU A 116 -6.62 -15.75 20.40
N GLU A 117 -7.56 -16.67 20.31
CA GLU A 117 -7.38 -17.95 19.63
C GLU A 117 -7.41 -17.75 18.10
N PRO A 118 -6.38 -18.19 17.34
CA PRO A 118 -6.30 -17.98 15.89
C PRO A 118 -7.45 -18.59 15.08
N ASP A 119 -8.12 -19.62 15.60
CA ASP A 119 -9.25 -20.30 14.95
C ASP A 119 -10.62 -19.67 15.29
N SER A 120 -10.65 -18.70 16.21
CA SER A 120 -11.84 -17.89 16.48
C SER A 120 -12.08 -16.87 15.35
N ILE A 121 -13.32 -16.42 15.16
CA ILE A 121 -13.64 -15.39 14.15
C ILE A 121 -12.79 -14.12 14.35
N ILE A 122 -12.59 -13.69 15.60
CA ILE A 122 -11.80 -12.49 15.92
C ILE A 122 -10.32 -12.76 15.67
N GLY A 123 -9.79 -13.88 16.19
CA GLY A 123 -8.38 -14.22 16.03
C GLY A 123 -7.98 -14.41 14.57
N ALA A 124 -8.78 -15.12 13.79
CA ALA A 124 -8.56 -15.31 12.36
C ALA A 124 -8.48 -13.97 11.61
N ARG A 125 -9.42 -13.05 11.87
CA ARG A 125 -9.37 -11.70 11.28
C ARG A 125 -8.14 -10.93 11.73
N VAL A 126 -7.76 -10.99 13.01
CA VAL A 126 -6.54 -10.34 13.50
C VAL A 126 -5.30 -10.90 12.82
N SER A 127 -5.21 -12.22 12.63
CA SER A 127 -4.09 -12.87 11.92
C SER A 127 -4.03 -12.52 10.44
N GLU A 128 -5.15 -12.12 9.84
CA GLU A 128 -5.30 -11.84 8.41
C GLU A 128 -5.54 -10.36 8.12
N CYS A 129 -4.95 -9.47 8.93
CA CYS A 129 -5.01 -8.01 8.75
C CYS A 129 -6.45 -7.46 8.59
N GLY A 130 -7.37 -8.07 9.31
CA GLY A 130 -8.79 -7.72 9.32
C GLY A 130 -9.58 -8.22 8.14
N PHE A 131 -9.03 -8.98 7.20
CA PHE A 131 -9.81 -9.56 6.11
C PHE A 131 -10.51 -10.86 6.53
N ASP A 132 -11.72 -11.07 6.02
CA ASP A 132 -12.27 -12.41 5.88
C ASP A 132 -11.61 -13.07 4.65
N VAL A 133 -11.08 -14.28 4.79
CA VAL A 133 -10.27 -14.89 3.72
C VAL A 133 -11.15 -15.77 2.83
N PHE A 134 -11.32 -15.38 1.57
CA PHE A 134 -11.80 -16.30 0.54
C PHE A 134 -10.66 -17.15 0.02
N GLU A 135 -9.54 -16.52 -0.34
CA GLU A 135 -8.28 -17.18 -0.65
C GLU A 135 -7.09 -16.28 -0.33
N ARG A 136 -6.20 -16.75 0.56
CA ARG A 136 -4.95 -16.08 0.89
C ARG A 136 -3.83 -16.76 0.13
N ASP A 137 -3.15 -16.01 -0.72
CA ASP A 137 -1.98 -16.47 -1.44
C ASP A 137 -1.04 -15.27 -1.68
N ASP A 138 0.13 -15.27 -1.01
CA ASP A 138 1.13 -14.22 -1.21
C ASP A 138 1.91 -14.40 -2.54
N GLY A 139 1.58 -15.43 -3.33
CA GLY A 139 1.86 -15.50 -4.76
C GLY A 139 3.20 -16.11 -5.14
N MET A 140 3.92 -16.74 -4.21
CA MET A 140 5.19 -17.40 -4.52
C MET A 140 5.54 -18.53 -3.54
N LEU A 141 6.21 -19.58 -4.03
CA LEU A 141 6.73 -20.67 -3.21
C LEU A 141 8.25 -20.86 -3.45
N PRO A 142 9.11 -19.92 -3.02
CA PRO A 142 10.56 -20.10 -3.06
C PRO A 142 11.02 -21.04 -1.94
N GLU A 143 12.00 -21.87 -2.27
CA GLU A 143 12.61 -22.85 -1.36
C GLU A 143 14.14 -22.80 -1.50
N GLY A 144 14.83 -22.86 -0.36
CA GLY A 144 16.28 -22.94 -0.28
C GLY A 144 16.74 -24.09 0.62
N PRO A 145 18.05 -24.19 0.92
CA PRO A 145 18.58 -25.25 1.78
C PRO A 145 18.00 -25.23 3.21
N ASP A 146 17.53 -24.07 3.67
CA ASP A 146 16.94 -23.87 5.00
C ASP A 146 15.40 -23.97 5.01
N GLY A 147 14.79 -24.38 3.89
CA GLY A 147 13.34 -24.53 3.74
C GLY A 147 12.69 -23.42 2.91
N SER A 148 11.36 -23.30 3.05
CA SER A 148 10.55 -22.32 2.31
C SER A 148 10.48 -20.97 3.02
N TYR A 149 10.51 -19.88 2.23
CA TYR A 149 10.26 -18.52 2.74
C TYR A 149 8.83 -18.34 3.25
N ASP A 150 7.87 -18.92 2.53
CA ASP A 150 6.46 -18.98 2.91
C ASP A 150 5.91 -20.37 2.56
N PRO A 151 5.82 -21.29 3.55
CA PRO A 151 5.39 -22.65 3.30
C PRO A 151 3.91 -22.77 2.89
N ASN A 152 3.13 -21.69 2.98
CA ASN A 152 1.74 -21.66 2.48
C ASN A 152 1.61 -20.92 1.15
N GLY A 153 2.72 -20.45 0.54
CA GLY A 153 2.71 -19.82 -0.77
C GLY A 153 2.20 -20.75 -1.87
N ALA A 154 1.39 -20.24 -2.79
CA ALA A 154 0.82 -20.99 -3.90
C ALA A 154 0.03 -22.26 -3.49
N LYS A 155 -0.46 -22.35 -2.24
CA LYS A 155 -0.99 -23.61 -1.68
C LYS A 155 -2.23 -24.14 -2.42
N GLU A 156 -3.26 -23.31 -2.59
CA GLU A 156 -4.47 -23.71 -3.29
C GLU A 156 -4.25 -23.72 -4.82
N TYR A 157 -3.42 -22.82 -5.33
CA TYR A 157 -3.01 -22.79 -6.74
C TYR A 157 -2.28 -24.08 -7.15
N ASN A 158 -1.33 -24.57 -6.35
CA ASN A 158 -0.64 -25.84 -6.59
C ASN A 158 -1.60 -27.04 -6.58
N LYS A 159 -2.58 -27.06 -5.67
CA LYS A 159 -3.63 -28.10 -5.69
C LYS A 159 -4.46 -28.03 -6.96
N TRP A 160 -4.79 -26.82 -7.40
CA TRP A 160 -5.56 -26.57 -8.62
C TRP A 160 -4.81 -27.04 -9.87
N LEU A 161 -3.51 -26.74 -9.98
CA LEU A 161 -2.66 -27.26 -11.05
C LEU A 161 -2.56 -28.80 -11.00
N LYS A 162 -2.29 -29.39 -9.83
CA LYS A 162 -2.25 -30.87 -9.69
C LYS A 162 -3.57 -31.52 -10.11
N ALA A 163 -4.71 -30.91 -9.79
CA ALA A 163 -6.02 -31.40 -10.22
C ALA A 163 -6.24 -31.34 -11.74
N LYS A 164 -5.49 -30.50 -12.46
CA LYS A 164 -5.48 -30.44 -13.93
C LYS A 164 -4.47 -31.38 -14.59
N GLY A 165 -3.65 -32.07 -13.81
CA GLY A 165 -2.67 -33.04 -14.30
C GLY A 165 -1.23 -32.52 -14.37
N TYR A 166 -0.93 -31.34 -13.81
CA TYR A 166 0.45 -30.88 -13.66
C TYR A 166 1.14 -31.65 -12.52
N GLU A 167 2.18 -32.42 -12.85
CA GLU A 167 2.92 -33.26 -11.90
C GLU A 167 4.28 -32.63 -11.58
N SER A 168 4.42 -32.12 -10.36
CA SER A 168 5.68 -31.64 -9.77
C SER A 168 5.52 -31.58 -8.24
N ASP A 169 6.62 -31.61 -7.50
CA ASP A 169 6.61 -31.28 -6.07
C ASP A 169 6.26 -29.81 -5.85
N ASN A 170 6.75 -28.91 -6.71
CA ASN A 170 6.45 -27.48 -6.77
C ASN A 170 5.94 -27.02 -8.16
N PRO A 171 4.65 -27.28 -8.49
CA PRO A 171 4.07 -26.89 -9.79
C PRO A 171 4.12 -25.37 -10.08
N TRP A 172 4.00 -24.54 -9.06
CA TRP A 172 4.14 -23.09 -9.17
C TRP A 172 5.51 -22.71 -9.74
N HIS A 173 6.57 -23.38 -9.29
CA HIS A 173 7.92 -23.15 -9.81
C HIS A 173 8.08 -23.74 -11.21
N ASP A 174 7.85 -25.05 -11.39
CA ASP A 174 8.25 -25.77 -12.60
C ASP A 174 7.42 -25.43 -13.84
N PHE A 175 6.17 -25.00 -13.65
CA PHE A 175 5.27 -24.68 -14.77
C PHE A 175 5.00 -23.19 -14.87
N ALA A 176 4.47 -22.57 -13.80
CA ALA A 176 4.04 -21.17 -13.87
C ALA A 176 5.23 -20.19 -13.89
N ASN A 177 6.37 -20.57 -13.31
CA ASN A 177 7.52 -19.69 -13.11
C ASN A 177 8.84 -20.27 -13.66
N SER A 178 8.77 -21.16 -14.64
CA SER A 178 9.95 -21.70 -15.34
C SER A 178 9.65 -21.98 -16.81
N GLY A 179 10.66 -21.84 -17.67
CA GLY A 179 10.64 -22.36 -19.03
C GLY A 179 11.05 -23.83 -19.09
N LEU A 180 11.15 -24.38 -20.30
CA LEU A 180 11.58 -25.75 -20.56
C LEU A 180 12.42 -25.80 -21.85
N ASP A 181 13.61 -26.40 -21.81
CA ASP A 181 14.42 -26.60 -23.02
C ASP A 181 14.00 -27.85 -23.83
N GLU A 182 14.64 -28.05 -24.99
CA GLU A 182 14.32 -29.16 -25.92
C GLU A 182 14.59 -30.54 -25.31
N GLU A 183 15.49 -30.63 -24.34
CA GLU A 183 15.82 -31.85 -23.60
C GLU A 183 14.90 -32.11 -22.40
N GLY A 184 14.00 -31.18 -22.08
CA GLY A 184 13.05 -31.29 -20.97
C GLY A 184 13.63 -30.86 -19.61
N ASN A 185 14.69 -30.04 -19.58
CA ASN A 185 15.20 -29.45 -18.36
C ASN A 185 14.41 -28.18 -18.00
N VAL A 186 14.08 -28.04 -16.72
CA VAL A 186 13.38 -26.86 -16.18
C VAL A 186 14.32 -25.65 -16.18
N LEU A 187 13.90 -24.57 -16.84
CA LEU A 187 14.61 -23.30 -16.92
C LEU A 187 14.02 -22.32 -15.90
N SER A 188 14.50 -22.41 -14.65
CA SER A 188 13.94 -21.64 -13.53
C SER A 188 13.91 -20.13 -13.79
N GLY A 189 12.74 -19.49 -13.61
CA GLY A 189 12.55 -18.04 -13.70
C GLY A 189 13.25 -17.25 -12.59
N TRP A 190 13.79 -17.91 -11.56
CA TRP A 190 14.67 -17.26 -10.58
C TRP A 190 15.99 -16.78 -11.17
N PHE A 191 16.43 -17.38 -12.29
CA PHE A 191 17.58 -16.89 -13.04
C PHE A 191 17.09 -15.89 -14.09
N LEU A 192 17.44 -14.60 -13.92
CA LEU A 192 16.98 -13.50 -14.79
C LEU A 192 17.21 -13.74 -16.29
N LYS A 193 18.23 -14.51 -16.66
CA LYS A 193 18.49 -14.88 -18.06
C LYS A 193 17.35 -15.67 -18.71
N ASN A 194 16.50 -16.35 -17.92
CA ASN A 194 15.38 -17.17 -18.39
C ASN A 194 14.08 -16.36 -18.48
N SER A 195 14.12 -15.04 -18.23
CA SER A 195 12.94 -14.18 -18.38
C SER A 195 12.46 -14.09 -19.83
N ASN A 196 13.36 -14.36 -20.78
CA ASN A 196 13.07 -14.44 -22.21
C ASN A 196 12.45 -15.79 -22.64
N GLU A 197 12.35 -16.76 -21.74
CA GLU A 197 11.70 -18.04 -22.02
C GLU A 197 10.18 -17.91 -21.79
N ALA A 198 9.39 -18.65 -22.55
CA ALA A 198 7.98 -18.79 -22.25
C ALA A 198 7.78 -19.70 -21.03
N ALA A 199 6.94 -19.28 -20.08
CA ALA A 199 6.56 -20.16 -18.97
C ALA A 199 5.93 -21.46 -19.49
N ASN A 200 6.36 -22.60 -18.95
CA ASN A 200 5.92 -23.94 -19.35
C ASN A 200 4.54 -24.28 -18.77
N ILE A 201 3.55 -23.46 -19.08
CA ILE A 201 2.18 -23.59 -18.60
C ILE A 201 1.19 -23.13 -19.69
N HIS A 202 0.01 -23.73 -19.70
CA HIS A 202 -1.09 -23.20 -20.51
C HIS A 202 -1.53 -21.84 -19.95
N GLU A 203 -1.62 -20.80 -20.77
CA GLU A 203 -1.85 -19.41 -20.29
C GLU A 203 -3.05 -19.25 -19.35
N PRO A 204 -4.25 -19.80 -19.66
CA PRO A 204 -5.38 -19.77 -18.74
C PRO A 204 -5.16 -20.43 -17.37
N ASP A 205 -4.07 -21.19 -17.24
CA ASP A 205 -3.66 -21.86 -16.01
C ASP A 205 -2.59 -21.09 -15.24
N SER A 206 -2.08 -19.97 -15.76
CA SER A 206 -1.14 -19.14 -15.01
C SER A 206 -1.81 -18.33 -13.88
N GLU A 207 -0.99 -17.68 -13.06
CA GLU A 207 -1.41 -17.08 -11.79
C GLU A 207 -2.46 -15.95 -11.95
N THR A 208 -2.26 -15.03 -12.91
CA THR A 208 -3.17 -13.89 -13.11
C THR A 208 -4.55 -14.34 -13.61
N PRO A 209 -4.68 -15.23 -14.63
CA PRO A 209 -5.97 -15.78 -15.02
C PRO A 209 -6.67 -16.61 -13.94
N TYR A 210 -5.90 -17.40 -13.17
CA TYR A 210 -6.38 -18.15 -12.02
C TYR A 210 -7.04 -17.22 -11.00
N LEU A 211 -6.29 -16.24 -10.48
CA LEU A 211 -6.77 -15.35 -9.42
C LEU A 211 -7.95 -14.48 -9.89
N THR A 212 -7.96 -14.06 -11.17
CA THR A 212 -9.11 -13.39 -11.77
C THR A 212 -10.36 -14.28 -11.74
N GLY A 213 -10.21 -15.58 -12.00
CA GLY A 213 -11.28 -16.56 -11.85
C GLY A 213 -11.78 -16.66 -10.41
N ARG A 214 -10.87 -16.69 -9.42
CA ARG A 214 -11.22 -16.74 -8.00
C ARG A 214 -12.01 -15.52 -7.54
N GLY A 215 -11.63 -14.32 -7.99
CA GLY A 215 -12.40 -13.09 -7.73
C GLY A 215 -13.81 -13.12 -8.31
N ILE A 216 -13.96 -13.63 -9.55
CA ILE A 216 -15.27 -13.84 -10.16
C ILE A 216 -16.10 -14.87 -9.36
N ASP A 217 -15.50 -15.95 -8.89
CA ASP A 217 -16.19 -16.97 -8.11
C ASP A 217 -16.71 -16.44 -6.76
N PHE A 218 -15.91 -15.61 -6.06
CA PHE A 218 -16.38 -14.90 -4.88
C PHE A 218 -17.62 -14.04 -5.20
N MET A 219 -17.54 -13.19 -6.22
CA MET A 219 -18.63 -12.27 -6.56
C MET A 219 -19.91 -12.96 -7.03
N LYS A 220 -19.81 -14.16 -7.63
CA LYS A 220 -21.00 -14.98 -7.97
C LYS A 220 -21.76 -15.44 -6.73
N GLY A 221 -21.05 -15.68 -5.63
CA GLY A 221 -21.60 -16.21 -4.39
C GLY A 221 -22.05 -15.14 -3.38
N ASN A 222 -21.86 -13.86 -3.67
CA ASN A 222 -22.11 -12.78 -2.71
C ASN A 222 -23.03 -11.69 -3.29
N ASP A 223 -24.18 -11.48 -2.62
CA ASP A 223 -25.20 -10.47 -2.94
C ASP A 223 -25.24 -9.32 -1.92
N GLY A 224 -24.51 -9.43 -0.80
CA GLY A 224 -24.41 -8.39 0.23
C GLY A 224 -23.40 -7.31 -0.13
N PRO A 225 -23.32 -6.21 0.64
CA PRO A 225 -22.28 -5.19 0.47
C PRO A 225 -20.90 -5.76 0.84
N TRP A 226 -19.95 -5.72 -0.10
CA TRP A 226 -18.59 -6.22 0.11
C TRP A 226 -17.53 -5.24 -0.41
N CYS A 227 -16.39 -5.23 0.26
CA CYS A 227 -15.11 -4.77 -0.26
C CYS A 227 -14.25 -6.00 -0.51
N MET A 228 -13.90 -6.28 -1.76
CA MET A 228 -13.01 -7.38 -2.13
C MET A 228 -11.65 -6.81 -2.50
N HIS A 229 -10.63 -7.18 -1.74
CA HIS A 229 -9.25 -6.95 -2.13
C HIS A 229 -8.80 -8.07 -3.06
N LEU A 230 -8.77 -7.77 -4.37
CA LEU A 230 -8.26 -8.66 -5.41
C LEU A 230 -6.80 -8.29 -5.69
N SER A 231 -5.89 -9.06 -5.09
CA SER A 231 -4.50 -8.65 -4.89
C SER A 231 -3.55 -9.59 -5.62
N TYR A 232 -3.16 -9.18 -6.82
CA TYR A 232 -2.32 -9.94 -7.74
C TYR A 232 -0.84 -9.83 -7.34
N ILE A 233 -0.10 -10.93 -7.51
CA ILE A 233 1.35 -10.94 -7.37
C ILE A 233 2.05 -10.38 -8.61
N LYS A 234 1.58 -10.64 -9.83
CA LYS A 234 2.23 -10.12 -11.03
C LYS A 234 1.97 -8.60 -11.16
N PRO A 235 2.92 -7.79 -11.68
CA PRO A 235 4.15 -8.18 -12.39
C PRO A 235 5.41 -8.39 -11.52
N HIS A 236 5.29 -8.55 -10.20
CA HIS A 236 6.41 -8.97 -9.35
C HIS A 236 7.03 -10.30 -9.83
N TRP A 237 8.32 -10.46 -9.54
CA TRP A 237 9.10 -11.65 -9.88
C TRP A 237 8.55 -12.95 -9.25
N PRO A 238 8.89 -14.13 -9.80
CA PRO A 238 9.75 -14.39 -10.97
C PRO A 238 9.26 -13.75 -12.28
N TYR A 239 10.17 -13.13 -13.02
CA TYR A 239 9.87 -12.38 -14.24
C TYR A 239 9.81 -13.33 -15.44
N ILE A 240 8.70 -14.05 -15.56
CA ILE A 240 8.47 -14.98 -16.66
C ILE A 240 6.97 -15.07 -16.90
N VAL A 241 6.56 -15.26 -18.14
CA VAL A 241 5.15 -15.21 -18.55
C VAL A 241 4.89 -16.27 -19.64
N PRO A 242 3.70 -16.87 -19.72
CA PRO A 242 3.37 -17.78 -20.82
C PRO A 242 3.18 -17.04 -22.16
N GLU A 243 3.18 -17.80 -23.25
CA GLU A 243 2.69 -17.32 -24.54
C GLU A 243 1.19 -16.96 -24.50
N PRO A 244 0.72 -15.99 -25.30
CA PRO A 244 1.45 -15.25 -26.34
C PRO A 244 2.27 -14.06 -25.80
N TYR A 245 2.27 -13.83 -24.49
CA TYR A 245 2.86 -12.64 -23.88
C TYR A 245 4.39 -12.68 -23.89
N ALA A 246 4.98 -13.87 -23.77
CA ALA A 246 6.42 -14.08 -23.80
C ALA A 246 7.04 -13.58 -25.11
N SER A 247 6.40 -13.87 -26.25
CA SER A 247 6.86 -13.44 -27.58
C SER A 247 6.33 -12.08 -28.03
N MET A 248 5.59 -11.34 -27.19
CA MET A 248 4.93 -10.10 -27.62
C MET A 248 5.85 -8.88 -27.61
N TYR A 249 6.88 -8.90 -26.76
CA TYR A 249 7.80 -7.78 -26.56
C TYR A 249 9.25 -8.25 -26.67
N GLY A 250 10.11 -7.32 -27.07
CA GLY A 250 11.55 -7.51 -27.22
C GLY A 250 12.32 -6.24 -26.81
N PRO A 251 13.65 -6.25 -26.86
CA PRO A 251 14.49 -5.12 -26.47
C PRO A 251 14.11 -3.78 -27.13
N GLU A 252 13.64 -3.81 -28.37
CA GLU A 252 13.18 -2.65 -29.14
C GLU A 252 11.93 -1.95 -28.57
N HIS A 253 11.24 -2.60 -27.62
CA HIS A 253 10.06 -2.06 -26.96
C HIS A 253 10.36 -1.46 -25.57
N ILE A 254 11.60 -1.62 -25.08
CA ILE A 254 12.05 -1.13 -23.78
C ILE A 254 12.23 0.39 -23.84
N GLN A 255 11.69 1.11 -22.85
CA GLN A 255 11.95 2.54 -22.71
C GLN A 255 13.41 2.79 -22.29
N PRO A 256 14.02 3.93 -22.66
CA PRO A 256 15.35 4.27 -22.19
C PRO A 256 15.43 4.24 -20.66
N VAL A 257 16.47 3.59 -20.13
CA VAL A 257 16.73 3.56 -18.70
C VAL A 257 17.03 4.97 -18.18
N VAL A 258 16.36 5.37 -17.09
CA VAL A 258 16.49 6.70 -16.48
C VAL A 258 17.61 6.65 -15.45
N ARG A 259 18.81 7.08 -15.87
CA ARG A 259 20.00 7.17 -15.01
C ARG A 259 21.04 8.07 -15.65
N SER A 260 22.00 8.56 -14.87
CA SER A 260 23.17 9.27 -15.43
C SER A 260 24.49 8.86 -14.79
N ASP A 261 25.59 9.05 -15.52
CA ASP A 261 26.93 8.85 -14.94
C ASP A 261 27.22 9.86 -13.83
N ALA A 262 26.69 11.08 -13.93
CA ALA A 262 26.84 12.12 -12.93
C ALA A 262 26.19 11.70 -11.60
N GLU A 263 24.93 11.25 -11.65
CA GLU A 263 24.18 10.71 -10.50
C GLU A 263 24.98 9.64 -9.75
N LYS A 264 25.61 8.70 -10.47
CA LYS A 264 26.43 7.64 -9.86
C LYS A 264 27.73 8.16 -9.25
N GLN A 265 28.38 9.13 -9.89
CA GLN A 265 29.66 9.67 -9.44
C GLN A 265 29.52 10.57 -8.21
N THR A 266 28.40 11.28 -8.08
CA THR A 266 28.10 12.20 -6.97
C THR A 266 27.11 11.62 -5.97
N SER A 267 26.85 10.32 -6.03
CA SER A 267 25.81 9.66 -5.25
C SER A 267 26.01 9.83 -3.75
N HIS A 268 24.93 10.13 -3.04
CA HIS A 268 24.85 10.06 -1.59
C HIS A 268 25.31 8.68 -1.06
N PRO A 269 26.05 8.55 0.06
CA PRO A 269 26.60 7.26 0.50
C PRO A 269 25.56 6.15 0.71
N VAL A 270 24.38 6.49 1.25
CA VAL A 270 23.29 5.52 1.40
C VAL A 270 22.78 5.08 0.04
N PHE A 271 22.57 6.03 -0.88
CA PHE A 271 22.12 5.75 -2.24
C PHE A 271 23.13 4.86 -3.00
N ALA A 272 24.43 5.17 -2.89
CA ALA A 272 25.51 4.36 -3.44
C ALA A 272 25.48 2.90 -2.95
N ALA A 273 25.14 2.66 -1.69
CA ALA A 273 25.02 1.31 -1.14
C ALA A 273 23.84 0.54 -1.76
N PHE A 274 22.72 1.20 -2.04
CA PHE A 274 21.61 0.58 -2.78
C PHE A 274 21.96 0.31 -4.25
N MET A 275 22.69 1.21 -4.91
CA MET A 275 23.20 0.98 -6.27
C MET A 275 24.17 -0.21 -6.33
N GLY A 276 25.08 -0.31 -5.36
CA GLY A 276 26.18 -1.27 -5.32
C GLY A 276 25.81 -2.67 -4.82
N ASN A 277 24.53 -2.94 -4.55
CA ASN A 277 24.10 -4.28 -4.18
C ASN A 277 23.99 -5.20 -5.43
N LYS A 278 23.91 -6.51 -5.21
CA LYS A 278 23.87 -7.51 -6.30
C LYS A 278 22.74 -7.26 -7.32
N VAL A 279 21.59 -6.75 -6.87
CA VAL A 279 20.44 -6.48 -7.74
C VAL A 279 20.68 -5.21 -8.57
N GLY A 280 21.18 -4.14 -7.94
CA GLY A 280 21.56 -2.89 -8.63
C GLY A 280 22.63 -3.13 -9.70
N GLU A 281 23.66 -3.92 -9.37
CA GLU A 281 24.68 -4.34 -10.34
C GLU A 281 24.10 -5.17 -11.50
N ALA A 282 23.16 -6.07 -11.21
CA ALA A 282 22.51 -6.89 -12.23
C ALA A 282 21.69 -6.04 -13.21
N PHE A 283 20.74 -5.25 -12.71
CA PHE A 283 19.87 -4.40 -13.55
C PHE A 283 20.62 -3.21 -14.19
N SER A 284 21.81 -2.89 -13.68
CA SER A 284 22.70 -1.95 -14.36
C SER A 284 23.22 -2.47 -15.71
N ARG A 285 23.27 -3.79 -15.91
CA ARG A 285 23.67 -4.42 -17.17
C ARG A 285 22.54 -4.42 -18.20
N GLU A 286 22.91 -4.17 -19.45
CA GLU A 286 21.98 -4.14 -20.57
C GLU A 286 21.33 -5.50 -20.82
N ASP A 287 22.11 -6.58 -20.87
CA ASP A 287 21.62 -7.92 -21.14
C ASP A 287 20.59 -8.43 -20.11
N VAL A 288 20.68 -7.97 -18.86
CA VAL A 288 19.67 -8.26 -17.82
C VAL A 288 18.37 -7.52 -18.11
N ARG A 289 18.43 -6.22 -18.44
CA ARG A 289 17.22 -5.44 -18.77
C ARG A 289 16.55 -5.94 -20.04
N GLU A 290 17.34 -6.30 -21.05
CA GLU A 290 16.86 -6.86 -22.31
C GLU A 290 16.11 -8.18 -22.15
N ALA A 291 16.47 -8.99 -21.15
CA ALA A 291 15.73 -10.21 -20.82
C ALA A 291 14.50 -9.94 -19.94
N VAL A 292 14.63 -9.12 -18.90
CA VAL A 292 13.62 -8.98 -17.84
C VAL A 292 12.47 -8.05 -18.23
N ILE A 293 12.76 -6.88 -18.81
CA ILE A 293 11.73 -5.85 -19.04
C ILE A 293 10.66 -6.32 -20.04
N PRO A 294 10.98 -7.03 -21.15
CA PRO A 294 9.94 -7.55 -22.03
C PRO A 294 8.99 -8.55 -21.33
N ALA A 295 9.52 -9.40 -20.44
CA ALA A 295 8.71 -10.30 -19.62
C ALA A 295 7.81 -9.53 -18.63
N TYR A 296 8.36 -8.50 -17.99
CA TYR A 296 7.60 -7.57 -17.13
C TYR A 296 6.46 -6.88 -17.91
N MET A 297 6.71 -6.42 -19.14
CA MET A 297 5.68 -5.88 -20.03
C MET A 297 4.63 -6.94 -20.42
N GLY A 298 5.06 -8.17 -20.70
CA GLY A 298 4.17 -9.30 -20.99
C GLY A 298 3.23 -9.63 -19.83
N LEU A 299 3.75 -9.63 -18.60
CA LEU A 299 2.94 -9.82 -17.38
C LEU A 299 1.87 -8.73 -17.22
N ILE A 300 2.23 -7.47 -17.47
CA ILE A 300 1.27 -6.35 -17.41
C ILE A 300 0.24 -6.45 -18.54
N LYS A 301 0.66 -6.88 -19.73
CA LYS A 301 -0.27 -7.08 -20.84
C LYS A 301 -1.27 -8.20 -20.55
N GLN A 302 -0.83 -9.30 -19.93
CA GLN A 302 -1.71 -10.35 -19.44
C GLN A 302 -2.68 -9.82 -18.37
N ALA A 303 -2.19 -8.99 -17.44
CA ALA A 303 -3.05 -8.35 -16.45
C ALA A 303 -4.14 -7.49 -17.11
N ASP A 304 -3.80 -6.67 -18.10
CA ASP A 304 -4.77 -5.87 -18.85
C ASP A 304 -5.83 -6.74 -19.57
N ASP A 305 -5.44 -7.87 -20.17
CA ASP A 305 -6.40 -8.79 -20.81
C ASP A 305 -7.34 -9.43 -19.78
N GLN A 306 -6.83 -9.82 -18.62
CA GLN A 306 -7.65 -10.35 -17.52
C GLN A 306 -8.54 -9.27 -16.88
N MET A 307 -8.11 -8.00 -16.84
CA MET A 307 -8.98 -6.88 -16.49
C MET A 307 -10.12 -6.73 -17.51
N GLY A 308 -9.84 -6.89 -18.80
CA GLY A 308 -10.88 -6.93 -19.84
C GLY A 308 -11.92 -8.02 -19.59
N ARG A 309 -11.47 -9.24 -19.29
CA ARG A 309 -12.35 -10.36 -18.92
C ARG A 309 -13.18 -10.05 -17.67
N LEU A 310 -12.55 -9.51 -16.62
CA LEU A 310 -13.21 -9.19 -15.35
C LEU A 310 -14.28 -8.10 -15.53
N PHE A 311 -13.95 -7.03 -16.22
CA PHE A 311 -14.85 -5.89 -16.45
C PHE A 311 -16.00 -6.25 -17.39
N GLU A 312 -15.78 -7.07 -18.41
CA GLU A 312 -16.88 -7.54 -19.26
C GLU A 312 -17.82 -8.45 -18.46
N TRP A 313 -17.31 -9.32 -17.59
CA TRP A 313 -18.16 -10.13 -16.70
C TRP A 313 -19.00 -9.27 -15.74
N LEU A 314 -18.41 -8.22 -15.15
CA LEU A 314 -19.15 -7.28 -14.30
C LEU A 314 -20.30 -6.62 -15.08
N LYS A 315 -20.05 -6.23 -16.33
CA LYS A 315 -21.04 -5.61 -17.20
C LYS A 315 -22.14 -6.58 -17.64
N GLU A 316 -21.78 -7.79 -18.06
CA GLU A 316 -22.74 -8.84 -18.46
C GLU A 316 -23.66 -9.25 -17.30
N THR A 317 -23.15 -9.23 -16.07
CA THR A 317 -23.93 -9.54 -14.86
C THR A 317 -24.61 -8.32 -14.22
N GLY A 318 -24.39 -7.12 -14.77
CA GLY A 318 -24.95 -5.85 -14.27
C GLY A 318 -24.34 -5.33 -12.97
N ARG A 319 -23.26 -5.96 -12.48
CA ARG A 319 -22.51 -5.54 -11.28
C ARG A 319 -21.63 -4.31 -11.50
N ASP A 320 -21.38 -3.94 -12.76
CA ASP A 320 -20.67 -2.69 -13.09
C ASP A 320 -21.41 -1.44 -12.59
N LYS A 321 -22.71 -1.52 -12.33
CA LYS A 321 -23.57 -0.40 -11.91
C LYS A 321 -23.61 -0.16 -10.40
N ASP A 322 -23.09 -1.08 -9.59
CA ASP A 322 -23.12 -0.98 -8.13
C ASP A 322 -21.76 -1.27 -7.47
N THR A 323 -20.71 -1.43 -8.27
CA THR A 323 -19.35 -1.72 -7.82
C THR A 323 -18.41 -0.57 -8.15
N MET A 324 -17.88 0.10 -7.12
CA MET A 324 -16.71 0.96 -7.26
C MET A 324 -15.49 0.10 -7.59
N ILE A 325 -14.69 0.50 -8.57
CA ILE A 325 -13.47 -0.22 -8.95
C ILE A 325 -12.28 0.70 -8.69
N VAL A 326 -11.30 0.19 -7.93
CA VAL A 326 -10.04 0.86 -7.65
C VAL A 326 -8.94 -0.02 -8.19
N LEU A 327 -8.03 0.54 -8.99
CA LEU A 327 -6.87 -0.17 -9.52
C LEU A 327 -5.61 0.60 -9.14
N THR A 328 -4.68 -0.07 -8.44
CA THR A 328 -3.43 0.52 -7.95
C THR A 328 -2.27 -0.48 -7.92
N SER A 329 -1.10 -0.01 -7.49
CA SER A 329 0.05 -0.83 -7.07
C SER A 329 0.39 -0.62 -5.58
N ASP A 330 1.16 -1.53 -4.99
CA ASP A 330 1.78 -1.38 -3.66
C ASP A 330 3.17 -0.71 -3.70
N HIS A 331 3.83 -0.72 -4.86
CA HIS A 331 5.01 0.08 -5.22
C HIS A 331 5.36 -0.17 -6.70
N GLY A 332 6.33 0.55 -7.25
CA GLY A 332 6.92 0.29 -8.57
C GLY A 332 8.14 -0.65 -8.51
N ASP A 333 9.01 -0.51 -9.51
CA ASP A 333 10.25 -1.27 -9.72
C ASP A 333 11.26 -0.36 -10.44
N PHE A 334 12.52 -0.33 -10.03
CA PHE A 334 13.54 0.47 -10.69
C PHE A 334 13.92 -0.07 -12.07
N LEU A 335 13.92 -1.40 -12.27
CA LEU A 335 14.31 -2.02 -13.55
C LEU A 335 15.63 -1.51 -14.17
N GLY A 336 16.54 -0.99 -13.35
CA GLY A 336 17.83 -0.40 -13.76
C GLY A 336 17.89 1.12 -13.71
N ASP A 337 16.75 1.79 -13.59
CA ASP A 337 16.68 3.23 -13.34
C ASP A 337 17.43 3.57 -12.05
N HIS A 338 18.09 4.73 -12.04
CA HIS A 338 18.87 5.20 -10.90
C HIS A 338 19.96 4.21 -10.45
N TRP A 339 20.42 3.36 -11.38
CA TRP A 339 21.39 2.28 -11.14
C TRP A 339 20.93 1.22 -10.13
N MET A 340 19.63 1.10 -9.90
CA MET A 340 19.03 0.17 -8.93
C MET A 340 18.14 -0.87 -9.63
N GLY A 341 17.97 -2.01 -8.99
CA GLY A 341 16.83 -2.91 -9.24
C GLY A 341 15.95 -2.95 -8.00
N GLU A 342 14.96 -3.85 -7.96
CA GLU A 342 13.96 -3.88 -6.89
C GLU A 342 13.26 -2.52 -6.76
N LYS A 343 12.95 -2.06 -5.55
CA LYS A 343 12.09 -0.90 -5.29
C LYS A 343 12.51 -0.05 -4.10
N THR A 344 13.49 -0.48 -3.30
CA THR A 344 13.67 0.00 -1.92
C THR A 344 14.40 1.34 -1.80
N PHE A 345 13.90 2.38 -2.46
CA PHE A 345 14.33 3.77 -2.38
C PHE A 345 13.18 4.71 -2.79
N PHE A 346 13.39 6.04 -2.77
CA PHE A 346 12.28 7.00 -2.81
C PHE A 346 11.96 7.69 -4.16
N HIS A 347 12.70 7.42 -5.24
CA HIS A 347 12.35 7.98 -6.56
C HIS A 347 10.97 7.49 -7.04
N ASP A 348 10.33 8.27 -7.91
CA ASP A 348 8.97 8.06 -8.41
C ASP A 348 8.82 6.70 -9.10
N ALA A 349 9.87 6.15 -9.70
CA ALA A 349 9.87 4.80 -10.28
C ALA A 349 9.44 3.69 -9.28
N SER A 350 9.58 3.94 -7.97
CA SER A 350 9.13 3.05 -6.90
C SER A 350 7.96 3.62 -6.09
N THR A 351 8.04 4.87 -5.65
CA THR A 351 7.11 5.41 -4.65
C THR A 351 5.82 5.93 -5.23
N LYS A 352 5.83 6.35 -6.49
CA LYS A 352 4.64 6.80 -7.20
C LYS A 352 3.99 5.61 -7.88
N VAL A 353 2.70 5.43 -7.63
CA VAL A 353 1.92 4.28 -8.11
C VAL A 353 0.82 4.72 -9.07
N PRO A 354 0.43 3.87 -10.04
CA PRO A 354 -0.78 4.16 -10.82
C PRO A 354 -1.99 4.08 -9.88
N LEU A 355 -2.95 4.98 -10.07
CA LEU A 355 -4.22 4.96 -9.34
C LEU A 355 -5.35 5.40 -10.29
N ILE A 356 -6.29 4.49 -10.50
CA ILE A 356 -7.53 4.74 -11.25
C ILE A 356 -8.70 4.36 -10.35
N ILE A 357 -9.66 5.27 -10.20
CA ILE A 357 -10.89 5.01 -9.44
C ILE A 357 -12.10 5.27 -10.32
N TYR A 358 -12.93 4.24 -10.48
CA TYR A 358 -14.25 4.30 -11.10
C TYR A 358 -15.32 4.24 -10.02
N ASP A 359 -16.08 5.31 -9.86
CA ASP A 359 -17.33 5.33 -9.08
C ASP A 359 -18.53 5.22 -10.05
N PRO A 360 -19.39 4.19 -9.95
CA PRO A 360 -20.56 4.04 -10.82
C PRO A 360 -21.71 5.00 -10.50
N SER A 361 -21.62 5.78 -9.41
CA SER A 361 -22.65 6.72 -9.00
C SER A 361 -22.83 7.89 -9.99
N GLU A 362 -24.01 8.50 -9.99
CA GLU A 362 -24.28 9.68 -10.84
C GLU A 362 -23.53 10.91 -10.33
N GLU A 363 -23.22 10.94 -9.03
CA GLU A 363 -22.42 11.98 -8.38
C GLU A 363 -21.01 12.09 -8.97
N ALA A 364 -20.47 10.99 -9.52
CA ALA A 364 -19.16 10.98 -10.18
C ALA A 364 -19.20 11.27 -11.70
N ASP A 365 -20.38 11.50 -12.30
CA ASP A 365 -20.49 11.66 -13.76
C ASP A 365 -19.69 12.86 -14.28
N ALA A 366 -19.57 13.93 -13.48
CA ALA A 366 -18.87 15.16 -13.86
C ALA A 366 -17.34 15.00 -13.97
N THR A 367 -16.75 13.94 -13.41
CA THR A 367 -15.30 13.73 -13.33
C THR A 367 -14.81 12.54 -14.15
N ARG A 368 -15.71 11.79 -14.80
CA ARG A 368 -15.33 10.65 -15.66
C ARG A 368 -14.38 11.09 -16.78
N GLY A 369 -13.29 10.35 -16.95
CA GLY A 369 -12.25 10.63 -17.94
C GLY A 369 -11.33 11.79 -17.57
N THR A 370 -11.45 12.36 -16.37
CA THR A 370 -10.54 13.44 -15.93
C THR A 370 -9.26 12.89 -15.32
N VAL A 371 -8.26 13.76 -15.25
CA VAL A 371 -6.96 13.50 -14.61
C VAL A 371 -6.84 14.41 -13.39
N CYS A 372 -6.50 13.82 -12.25
CA CYS A 372 -6.28 14.54 -11.00
C CYS A 372 -4.78 14.55 -10.67
N ASP A 373 -4.20 15.76 -10.58
CA ASP A 373 -2.79 15.97 -10.23
C ASP A 373 -2.61 16.42 -8.75
N ALA A 374 -3.58 16.12 -7.90
CA ALA A 374 -3.49 16.35 -6.47
C ALA A 374 -2.54 15.34 -5.80
N LEU A 375 -1.95 15.75 -4.67
CA LEU A 375 -1.12 14.86 -3.85
C LEU A 375 -2.00 13.81 -3.15
N VAL A 376 -1.87 12.55 -3.52
CA VAL A 376 -2.67 11.44 -2.99
C VAL A 376 -1.76 10.41 -2.32
N GLU A 377 -2.25 9.75 -1.28
CA GLU A 377 -1.53 8.70 -0.57
C GLU A 377 -2.36 7.40 -0.54
N CYS A 378 -1.73 6.23 -0.55
CA CYS A 378 -2.47 4.96 -0.48
C CYS A 378 -3.27 4.78 0.83
N ILE A 379 -2.88 5.47 1.91
CA ILE A 379 -3.68 5.56 3.14
C ILE A 379 -5.03 6.29 2.97
N ASP A 380 -5.27 6.95 1.84
CA ASP A 380 -6.55 7.60 1.48
C ASP A 380 -7.63 6.59 1.09
N PHE A 381 -7.25 5.36 0.76
CA PHE A 381 -8.20 4.35 0.29
C PHE A 381 -9.14 3.93 1.41
N ALA A 382 -8.62 3.69 2.62
CA ALA A 382 -9.41 3.30 3.78
C ALA A 382 -10.54 4.32 4.12
N PRO A 383 -10.28 5.63 4.32
CA PRO A 383 -11.36 6.60 4.57
C PRO A 383 -12.30 6.74 3.37
N THR A 384 -11.81 6.63 2.13
CA THR A 384 -12.66 6.64 0.93
C THR A 384 -13.66 5.48 0.96
N PHE A 385 -13.20 4.26 1.26
CA PHE A 385 -14.08 3.07 1.28
C PHE A 385 -15.07 3.09 2.43
N VAL A 386 -14.69 3.66 3.58
CA VAL A 386 -15.61 3.85 4.71
C VAL A 386 -16.75 4.80 4.34
N GLU A 387 -16.45 5.86 3.60
CA GLU A 387 -17.47 6.81 3.14
C GLU A 387 -18.37 6.20 2.06
N VAL A 388 -17.81 5.40 1.15
CA VAL A 388 -18.57 4.58 0.18
C VAL A 388 -19.51 3.61 0.89
N ALA A 389 -19.08 2.98 1.99
CA ALA A 389 -19.91 2.14 2.83
C ALA A 389 -20.99 2.91 3.61
N GLY A 390 -21.08 4.24 3.46
CA GLY A 390 -22.11 5.09 4.06
C GLY A 390 -21.82 5.49 5.51
N ALA A 391 -20.58 5.33 5.98
CA ALA A 391 -20.17 5.73 7.32
C ALA A 391 -19.21 6.93 7.30
N ARG A 392 -19.13 7.65 8.43
CA ARG A 392 -18.16 8.72 8.59
C ARG A 392 -16.78 8.13 8.94
N PRO A 393 -15.70 8.45 8.19
CA PRO A 393 -14.36 7.99 8.55
C PRO A 393 -13.91 8.50 9.93
N GLU A 394 -13.23 7.62 10.67
CA GLU A 394 -12.73 7.92 12.02
C GLU A 394 -11.33 8.55 11.94
N TYR A 395 -11.25 9.83 11.55
CA TYR A 395 -9.99 10.58 11.33
C TYR A 395 -9.11 10.81 12.59
N HIS A 396 -9.48 10.27 13.74
CA HIS A 396 -8.61 10.20 14.92
C HIS A 396 -7.82 8.87 14.97
N ILE A 397 -8.06 7.99 13.99
CA ILE A 397 -7.40 6.70 13.76
C ILE A 397 -6.80 6.71 12.36
N LEU A 398 -7.66 6.90 11.34
CA LEU A 398 -7.29 7.03 9.94
C LEU A 398 -6.55 8.34 9.71
N GLU A 399 -5.42 8.29 9.02
CA GLU A 399 -4.51 9.43 8.84
C GLU A 399 -4.55 10.03 7.43
N GLY A 400 -5.10 9.30 6.46
CA GLY A 400 -5.39 9.83 5.12
C GLY A 400 -6.69 10.65 5.07
N GLU A 401 -7.08 11.02 3.85
CA GLU A 401 -8.32 11.75 3.56
C GLU A 401 -9.15 11.04 2.49
N SER A 402 -10.48 11.15 2.57
CA SER A 402 -11.36 10.56 1.56
C SER A 402 -11.19 11.27 0.21
N LEU A 403 -11.16 10.50 -0.86
CA LEU A 403 -11.07 10.98 -2.24
C LEU A 403 -12.44 11.24 -2.87
N LEU A 404 -13.55 10.90 -2.19
CA LEU A 404 -14.91 11.14 -2.72
C LEU A 404 -15.17 12.59 -3.13
N PRO A 405 -14.73 13.64 -2.38
CA PRO A 405 -14.90 15.02 -2.84
C PRO A 405 -14.26 15.31 -4.19
N ILE A 406 -13.13 14.66 -4.52
CA ILE A 406 -12.50 14.78 -5.84
C ILE A 406 -13.32 14.02 -6.88
N LEU A 407 -13.71 12.77 -6.58
CA LEU A 407 -14.48 11.94 -7.49
C LEU A 407 -15.85 12.54 -7.82
N HIS A 408 -16.47 13.29 -6.89
CA HIS A 408 -17.77 13.95 -7.09
C HIS A 408 -17.66 15.40 -7.59
N GLY A 409 -16.44 15.86 -7.90
CA GLY A 409 -16.19 17.19 -8.45
C GLY A 409 -16.39 18.34 -7.45
N GLU A 410 -16.47 18.03 -6.16
CA GLU A 410 -16.59 19.00 -5.05
C GLU A 410 -15.24 19.64 -4.70
N ALA A 411 -14.14 18.95 -5.00
CA ALA A 411 -12.77 19.42 -4.84
C ALA A 411 -11.91 19.09 -6.07
N ARG A 412 -10.86 19.89 -6.29
CA ARG A 412 -9.84 19.63 -7.32
C ARG A 412 -8.50 19.19 -6.74
N GLU A 413 -8.31 19.45 -5.45
CA GLU A 413 -7.10 19.17 -4.71
C GLU A 413 -7.50 18.46 -3.41
N THR A 414 -6.60 17.62 -2.91
CA THR A 414 -6.60 17.14 -1.54
C THR A 414 -6.29 18.28 -0.57
N LYS A 415 -6.50 18.09 0.74
CA LYS A 415 -6.18 19.11 1.74
C LYS A 415 -4.71 19.12 2.12
N ARG A 416 -3.99 18.02 1.89
CA ARG A 416 -2.55 17.94 2.16
C ARG A 416 -1.72 18.85 1.25
N ASP A 417 -0.62 19.34 1.80
CA ASP A 417 0.41 20.12 1.13
C ASP A 417 1.71 19.34 0.87
N TYR A 418 1.81 18.11 1.41
CA TYR A 418 2.91 17.17 1.19
C TYR A 418 2.46 15.71 1.40
N VAL A 419 3.21 14.76 0.87
CA VAL A 419 3.10 13.32 1.10
C VAL A 419 4.31 12.80 1.88
N ILE A 420 4.14 11.67 2.56
CA ILE A 420 5.21 11.00 3.32
C ILE A 420 5.38 9.55 2.85
N CYS A 421 6.64 9.14 2.75
CA CYS A 421 7.04 7.74 2.59
C CYS A 421 8.20 7.43 3.55
N GLU A 422 8.22 6.24 4.11
CA GLU A 422 9.17 5.82 5.14
C GLU A 422 9.82 4.50 4.75
N TYR A 423 11.11 4.34 5.06
CA TYR A 423 11.78 3.07 4.85
C TYR A 423 12.68 2.73 6.02
N ASP A 424 12.32 1.67 6.73
CA ASP A 424 13.12 1.03 7.76
C ASP A 424 13.88 -0.13 7.11
N TYR A 425 15.19 0.02 7.02
CA TYR A 425 16.09 -0.96 6.43
C TYR A 425 16.93 -1.67 7.48
N SER A 426 16.58 -1.55 8.77
CA SER A 426 17.30 -2.15 9.90
C SER A 426 17.34 -3.67 9.89
N ALA A 427 16.33 -4.31 9.28
CA ALA A 427 16.26 -5.75 9.09
C ALA A 427 16.82 -6.21 7.72
N SER A 428 17.39 -5.30 6.94
CA SER A 428 17.90 -5.59 5.59
C SER A 428 19.43 -5.76 5.57
N PRO A 429 19.99 -6.53 4.61
CA PRO A 429 21.44 -6.63 4.43
C PRO A 429 22.15 -5.30 4.14
N ILE A 430 21.42 -4.26 3.74
CA ILE A 430 21.99 -2.93 3.45
C ILE A 430 22.45 -2.23 4.73
N ALA A 431 21.79 -2.45 5.87
CA ALA A 431 22.21 -1.89 7.14
C ALA A 431 23.63 -2.37 7.52
N ASP A 432 23.91 -3.66 7.32
CA ASP A 432 25.23 -4.25 7.55
C ASP A 432 26.30 -3.66 6.61
N MET A 433 25.96 -3.46 5.32
CA MET A 433 26.88 -2.87 4.34
C MET A 433 27.23 -1.41 4.67
N LEU A 434 26.29 -0.66 5.23
CA LEU A 434 26.50 0.73 5.67
C LEU A 434 27.16 0.82 7.07
N GLY A 435 27.22 -0.28 7.82
CA GLY A 435 27.79 -0.31 9.16
C GLY A 435 27.00 0.52 10.19
N VAL A 436 25.69 0.67 9.99
CA VAL A 436 24.81 1.49 10.84
C VAL A 436 24.04 0.64 11.85
N GLY A 437 23.71 1.20 13.01
CA GLY A 437 22.88 0.52 14.00
C GLY A 437 21.39 0.50 13.61
N VAL A 438 20.60 -0.38 14.24
CA VAL A 438 19.14 -0.50 14.01
C VAL A 438 18.40 0.84 14.07
N ARG A 439 18.75 1.71 15.04
CA ARG A 439 18.12 3.03 15.20
C ARG A 439 18.46 3.99 14.04
N GLU A 440 19.61 3.83 13.43
CA GLU A 440 20.13 4.69 12.36
C GLU A 440 19.72 4.18 10.98
N ALA A 441 19.31 2.91 10.88
CA ALA A 441 18.88 2.27 9.64
C ALA A 441 17.44 2.63 9.24
N THR A 442 17.11 3.92 9.25
CA THR A 442 15.81 4.45 8.84
C THR A 442 15.98 5.70 7.97
N MET A 443 15.01 5.90 7.06
CA MET A 443 14.98 7.07 6.18
C MET A 443 13.55 7.51 5.92
N PHE A 444 13.37 8.81 5.65
CA PHE A 444 12.08 9.46 5.49
C PHE A 444 12.07 10.30 4.23
N MET A 445 10.99 10.20 3.47
CA MET A 445 10.69 11.06 2.33
C MET A 445 9.58 12.02 2.70
N VAL A 446 9.74 13.29 2.36
CA VAL A 446 8.65 14.26 2.29
C VAL A 446 8.68 14.90 0.91
N ALA A 447 7.52 14.94 0.24
CA ALA A 447 7.42 15.52 -1.09
C ALA A 447 6.17 16.38 -1.25
N ASP A 448 6.29 17.49 -1.97
CA ASP A 448 5.15 18.21 -2.52
C ASP A 448 5.15 18.11 -4.06
N LYS A 449 4.43 18.98 -4.77
CA LYS A 449 4.37 18.92 -6.24
C LYS A 449 5.71 19.24 -6.92
N ARG A 450 6.59 19.98 -6.24
CA ARG A 450 7.86 20.48 -6.77
C ARG A 450 9.07 19.87 -6.08
N TRP A 451 9.07 19.69 -4.78
CA TRP A 451 10.27 19.28 -4.05
C TRP A 451 10.09 17.89 -3.45
N LYS A 452 11.14 17.08 -3.51
CA LYS A 452 11.26 15.82 -2.76
C LYS A 452 12.53 15.86 -1.93
N LEU A 453 12.37 15.82 -0.60
CA LEU A 453 13.46 15.70 0.36
C LEU A 453 13.52 14.27 0.89
N MET A 454 14.73 13.72 0.98
CA MET A 454 15.01 12.45 1.64
C MET A 454 15.93 12.69 2.83
N HIS A 455 15.44 12.40 4.03
CA HIS A 455 16.20 12.41 5.27
C HIS A 455 16.70 11.00 5.60
N PHE A 456 17.92 10.92 6.12
CA PHE A 456 18.56 9.68 6.54
C PHE A 456 19.05 9.83 7.98
N GLU A 457 18.67 8.90 8.85
CA GLU A 457 19.25 8.83 10.20
C GLU A 457 20.71 8.33 10.13
N GLY A 458 21.46 8.46 11.23
CA GLY A 458 22.88 8.05 11.24
C GLY A 458 23.87 9.14 10.82
N GLY A 459 23.42 10.40 10.74
CA GLY A 459 24.29 11.55 10.49
C GLY A 459 24.65 11.78 9.02
N PHE A 460 23.96 11.11 8.10
CA PHE A 460 24.07 11.38 6.68
C PHE A 460 23.39 12.71 6.31
N ARG A 461 23.86 13.34 5.22
CA ARG A 461 23.22 14.54 4.67
C ARG A 461 21.88 14.19 3.99
N PRO A 462 20.95 15.14 3.81
CA PRO A 462 19.76 14.86 3.00
C PRO A 462 20.11 14.69 1.51
N MET A 463 19.14 14.17 0.77
CA MET A 463 19.04 14.36 -0.69
C MET A 463 17.83 15.25 -0.99
N LEU A 464 17.90 16.03 -2.07
CA LEU A 464 16.83 16.93 -2.51
C LEU A 464 16.70 16.90 -4.05
N PHE A 465 15.48 16.80 -4.57
CA PHE A 465 15.19 16.86 -6.01
C PHE A 465 14.14 17.93 -6.34
N ASP A 466 14.36 18.69 -7.42
CA ASP A 466 13.38 19.62 -8.01
C ASP A 466 12.54 18.86 -9.06
N LEU A 467 11.41 18.29 -8.66
CA LEU A 467 10.50 17.52 -9.51
C LEU A 467 9.87 18.32 -10.66
N GLU A 468 9.96 19.66 -10.65
CA GLU A 468 9.48 20.50 -11.76
C GLU A 468 10.53 20.61 -12.87
N ASN A 469 11.80 20.81 -12.50
CA ASN A 469 12.89 21.04 -13.46
C ASN A 469 13.76 19.80 -13.72
N ASP A 470 13.70 18.83 -12.83
CA ASP A 470 14.38 17.54 -12.84
C ASP A 470 13.38 16.42 -12.49
N PRO A 471 12.33 16.21 -13.32
CA PRO A 471 11.30 15.20 -13.06
C PRO A 471 11.82 13.76 -13.11
N ASP A 472 13.00 13.56 -13.71
CA ASP A 472 13.72 12.29 -13.74
C ASP A 472 14.58 12.07 -12.49
N GLU A 473 14.62 13.04 -11.56
CA GLU A 473 15.30 12.95 -10.26
C GLU A 473 16.78 12.54 -10.34
N LEU A 474 17.53 13.12 -11.28
CA LEU A 474 18.92 12.75 -11.55
C LEU A 474 19.93 13.67 -10.84
N ASN A 475 19.48 14.83 -10.35
CA ASN A 475 20.34 15.87 -9.79
C ASN A 475 20.05 16.07 -8.29
N ASP A 476 20.84 15.41 -7.45
CA ASP A 476 20.78 15.59 -6.00
C ASP A 476 21.30 16.99 -5.57
N LEU A 477 20.39 17.82 -5.06
CA LEU A 477 20.63 19.18 -4.56
C LEU A 477 20.87 19.23 -3.04
N GLY A 478 21.01 18.09 -2.36
CA GLY A 478 21.12 18.02 -0.89
C GLY A 478 22.33 18.75 -0.29
N GLU A 479 23.39 19.00 -1.09
CA GLU A 479 24.57 19.80 -0.69
C GLU A 479 24.55 21.24 -1.24
N SER A 480 23.51 21.63 -1.97
CA SER A 480 23.48 22.93 -2.63
C SER A 480 23.32 24.06 -1.61
N GLU A 481 24.29 24.99 -1.58
CA GLU A 481 24.21 26.21 -0.76
C GLU A 481 23.02 27.09 -1.16
N ASP A 482 22.64 27.08 -2.44
CA ASP A 482 21.53 27.88 -2.98
C ASP A 482 20.14 27.36 -2.57
N HIS A 483 20.04 26.10 -2.11
CA HIS A 483 18.77 25.44 -1.79
C HIS A 483 18.54 25.22 -0.29
N GLN A 484 19.35 25.83 0.59
CA GLN A 484 19.23 25.65 2.04
C GLN A 484 17.88 26.11 2.62
N GLU A 485 17.27 27.15 2.04
CA GLU A 485 15.92 27.59 2.42
C GLU A 485 14.85 26.53 2.08
N VAL A 486 14.95 25.91 0.90
CA VAL A 486 14.06 24.83 0.47
C VAL A 486 14.23 23.59 1.34
N ILE A 487 15.47 23.20 1.63
CA ILE A 487 15.76 22.08 2.54
C ILE A 487 15.12 22.33 3.91
N THR A 488 15.24 23.56 4.43
CA THR A 488 14.64 23.95 5.71
C THR A 488 13.12 23.87 5.67
N GLU A 489 12.48 24.38 4.61
CA GLU A 489 11.02 24.29 4.42
C GLU A 489 10.53 22.83 4.39
N MET A 490 11.22 21.97 3.64
CA MET A 490 10.85 20.55 3.56
C MET A 490 11.06 19.84 4.90
N TYR A 491 12.11 20.17 5.65
CA TYR A 491 12.27 19.68 7.02
C TYR A 491 11.19 20.20 7.97
N ASP A 492 10.71 21.44 7.81
CA ASP A 492 9.59 21.96 8.60
C ASP A 492 8.31 21.17 8.35
N LYS A 493 8.05 20.74 7.10
CA LYS A 493 6.95 19.84 6.73
C LYS A 493 7.10 18.46 7.38
N LEU A 494 8.27 17.84 7.24
CA LEU A 494 8.57 16.54 7.87
C LEU A 494 8.43 16.61 9.39
N PHE A 495 8.91 17.70 10.00
CA PHE A 495 8.82 17.90 11.44
C PHE A 495 7.38 18.18 11.89
N ALA A 496 6.59 18.91 11.10
CA ALA A 496 5.16 19.09 11.37
C ALA A 496 4.42 17.75 11.39
N TRP A 497 4.68 16.89 10.40
CA TRP A 497 4.12 15.54 10.32
C TRP A 497 4.53 14.68 11.51
N SER A 498 5.80 14.71 11.93
CA SER A 498 6.26 13.84 13.03
C SER A 498 5.66 14.22 14.39
N ARG A 499 5.20 15.47 14.56
CA ARG A 499 4.50 15.94 15.78
C ARG A 499 3.01 15.58 15.84
N ARG A 500 2.44 14.99 14.79
CA ARG A 500 1.00 14.64 14.76
C ARG A 500 0.65 13.67 15.90
N THR A 501 -0.55 13.78 16.44
CA THR A 501 -1.00 12.95 17.57
C THR A 501 -1.67 11.64 17.12
N SER A 502 -0.97 10.81 16.35
CA SER A 502 -1.54 9.61 15.68
C SER A 502 -1.93 8.47 16.61
N GLN A 503 -1.46 8.49 17.86
CA GLN A 503 -1.70 7.44 18.86
C GLN A 503 -2.90 7.72 19.77
N ARG A 504 -3.57 8.87 19.63
CA ARG A 504 -4.77 9.20 20.41
C ARG A 504 -6.03 8.65 19.75
N THR A 505 -6.08 7.32 19.64
CA THR A 505 -7.12 6.58 18.89
C THR A 505 -8.34 6.21 19.74
N THR A 506 -8.29 6.38 21.06
CA THR A 506 -9.38 5.96 21.97
C THR A 506 -10.45 7.03 22.18
N ARG A 507 -10.23 8.26 21.69
CA ARG A 507 -11.19 9.37 21.77
C ARG A 507 -11.20 10.18 20.48
N SER A 508 -12.39 10.32 19.91
CA SER A 508 -12.61 11.21 18.76
C SER A 508 -12.52 12.68 19.16
N GLU A 509 -12.35 13.54 18.17
CA GLU A 509 -12.36 15.00 18.37
C GLU A 509 -13.66 15.48 19.07
N GLU A 510 -14.82 14.99 18.62
CA GLU A 510 -16.12 15.33 19.23
C GLU A 510 -16.17 14.95 20.72
N GLN A 511 -15.66 13.77 21.07
CA GLN A 511 -15.60 13.33 22.47
C GLN A 511 -14.68 14.23 23.30
N LEU A 512 -13.52 14.62 22.76
CA LEU A 512 -12.58 15.52 23.44
C LEU A 512 -13.17 16.92 23.64
N LEU A 513 -13.88 17.46 22.65
CA LEU A 513 -14.60 18.73 22.76
C LEU A 513 -15.64 18.67 23.88
N LYS A 514 -16.41 17.57 23.95
CA LYS A 514 -17.39 17.34 25.02
C LYS A 514 -16.74 17.19 26.41
N MET A 515 -15.54 16.62 26.49
CA MET A 515 -14.81 16.46 27.75
C MET A 515 -14.39 17.80 28.37
N ARG A 516 -14.16 18.85 27.57
CA ARG A 516 -13.74 20.19 28.05
C ARG A 516 -14.68 20.77 29.11
N THR A 517 -15.97 20.51 29.01
CA THR A 517 -16.99 21.03 29.94
C THR A 517 -17.63 19.96 30.80
N GLY A 518 -17.32 18.68 30.57
CA GLY A 518 -17.97 17.53 31.21
C GLY A 518 -17.83 17.47 32.73
N SER A 519 -16.77 18.06 33.29
CA SER A 519 -16.49 18.02 34.74
C SER A 519 -17.16 19.15 35.53
N ARG A 520 -17.51 20.27 34.88
CA ARG A 520 -17.96 21.50 35.57
C ARG A 520 -19.25 21.29 36.37
N GLY A 521 -20.20 20.55 35.81
CA GLY A 521 -21.46 20.20 36.49
C GLY A 521 -21.36 19.01 37.45
N ARG A 522 -20.16 18.45 37.67
CA ARG A 522 -19.94 17.21 38.43
C ARG A 522 -19.18 17.42 39.75
N GLY A 523 -19.16 18.66 40.24
CA GLY A 523 -18.62 18.98 41.56
C GLY A 523 -17.10 19.11 41.64
N ILE A 524 -16.39 19.14 40.52
CA ILE A 524 -14.98 19.57 40.51
C ILE A 524 -14.95 21.10 40.57
N VAL A 525 -14.52 21.63 41.72
CA VAL A 525 -14.48 23.06 42.01
C VAL A 525 -13.04 23.40 42.40
N LEU A 526 -12.36 24.19 41.57
CA LEU A 526 -10.94 24.50 41.70
C LEU A 526 -10.74 26.02 41.57
N GLY A 527 -9.83 26.60 42.37
CA GLY A 527 -9.53 28.03 42.34
C GLY A 527 -10.68 28.93 42.82
N VAL A 528 -11.65 28.38 43.56
CA VAL A 528 -12.80 29.08 44.14
C VAL A 528 -12.53 29.21 45.64
N TYR A 529 -12.40 30.44 46.14
CA TYR A 529 -12.08 30.67 47.55
C TYR A 529 -13.33 30.56 48.42
N ASP A 530 -14.42 31.20 48.01
CA ASP A 530 -15.71 31.12 48.69
C ASP A 530 -16.90 30.94 47.72
N GLU A 531 -18.11 30.82 48.28
CA GLU A 531 -19.33 30.53 47.51
C GLU A 531 -19.72 31.60 46.48
N ASN A 532 -19.14 32.80 46.55
CA ASN A 532 -19.42 33.90 45.63
C ASN A 532 -18.49 33.90 44.40
N ASP A 533 -17.38 33.16 44.44
CA ASP A 533 -16.42 33.08 43.33
C ASP A 533 -16.88 32.12 42.21
N THR A 534 -18.03 31.46 42.37
CA THR A 534 -18.54 30.51 41.39
C THR A 534 -20.07 30.43 41.39
N PRO A 535 -20.72 30.10 40.26
CA PRO A 535 -22.17 29.94 40.23
C PRO A 535 -22.67 28.94 41.25
N LEU A 536 -23.71 29.34 42.00
CA LEU A 536 -24.16 28.61 43.16
C LEU A 536 -24.64 27.18 42.80
N GLU A 537 -25.21 26.97 41.62
CA GLU A 537 -25.64 25.65 41.15
C GLU A 537 -24.51 24.62 41.11
N LEU A 538 -23.25 25.03 40.85
CA LEU A 538 -22.11 24.11 40.72
C LEU A 538 -21.63 23.57 42.08
N THR A 539 -21.97 24.28 43.14
CA THR A 539 -21.50 24.03 44.51
C THR A 539 -22.65 23.56 45.43
N VAL A 540 -23.83 23.28 44.86
CA VAL A 540 -25.06 22.89 45.57
C VAL A 540 -24.91 21.67 46.48
N ARG A 541 -24.03 20.72 46.14
CA ARG A 541 -23.79 19.51 46.95
C ARG A 541 -22.93 19.76 48.18
N TYR A 542 -22.25 20.90 48.26
CA TYR A 542 -21.29 21.24 49.29
C TYR A 542 -21.81 22.26 50.30
N ARG A 543 -22.74 23.13 49.89
CA ARG A 543 -23.31 24.16 50.75
C ARG A 543 -24.55 23.69 51.49
N GLY A 544 -24.88 24.36 52.60
CA GLY A 544 -26.08 24.07 53.40
C GLY A 544 -26.09 22.71 54.10
N ARG A 545 -24.96 22.00 54.14
CA ARG A 545 -24.83 20.71 54.82
C ARG A 545 -24.72 20.90 56.33
N LYS A 546 -25.26 19.96 57.11
CA LYS A 546 -25.07 19.85 58.57
C LYS A 546 -24.44 18.51 58.89
N ALA A 547 -23.57 18.47 59.90
CA ALA A 547 -22.97 17.25 60.43
C ALA A 547 -22.94 17.31 61.96
N ARG A 548 -22.91 16.14 62.59
CA ARG A 548 -22.69 16.04 64.05
C ARG A 548 -21.22 16.29 64.36
N ASP A 549 -20.95 16.90 65.51
CA ASP A 549 -19.58 16.99 66.01
C ASP A 549 -19.17 15.62 66.56
N MET A 550 -18.25 14.96 65.86
CA MET A 550 -17.76 13.63 66.23
C MET A 550 -16.83 13.66 67.45
N LYS A 551 -16.47 14.84 67.98
CA LYS A 551 -15.68 15.00 69.22
C LYS A 551 -16.55 14.92 70.47
N ALA A 552 -17.82 15.30 70.39
CA ALA A 552 -18.80 14.97 71.40
C ALA A 552 -19.08 13.47 71.24
N GLY A 553 -18.75 12.64 72.24
CA GLY A 553 -18.96 11.20 72.17
C GLY A 553 -20.42 10.81 71.94
N PRO A 554 -20.75 9.50 71.82
CA PRO A 554 -22.09 9.03 71.46
C PRO A 554 -23.24 9.45 72.40
N GLU A 555 -22.94 10.09 73.53
CA GLU A 555 -23.91 10.53 74.53
C GLU A 555 -23.72 12.03 74.80
N GLY A 556 -24.52 12.85 74.12
CA GLY A 556 -24.72 14.27 74.37
C GLY A 556 -26.18 14.61 74.20
#